data_AF-A0A0N0EBS6-F1
#
_entry.id   AF-A0A0N0EBS6-F1
#
_cell.length_a   1.000
_cell.length_b   1.000
_cell.length_c   1.000
_cell.angle_alpha   90.00
_cell.angle_beta   90.00
_cell.angle_gamma   90.00
#
_symmetry.space_group_name_H-M   'P 1'
#
loop_
_entity.id
_entity.type
_entity.pdbx_description
1 polymer ?
#
loop_
_entity_poly.entity_id
_entity_poly.type
_entity_poly.pdbx_seq_one_letter_code
_entity_poly.pdbx_strand_id
1 'polypeptide(L)'
;MVTLLLVAVLTNPSEEEYLEMTGEPIYEKLPEGLEMEVERVNLFLFSAYTPVVAGEYGITHLGIYGSFFQISEGQFDYPGWLEVFN
;
A
#
# COMPACT_ATOMS: atom_id res chain seq x y z
N MET A 1 26.09 -4.43 -1.82
CA MET A 1 25.02 -4.79 -0.86
C MET A 1 24.50 -3.55 -0.13
N VAL A 2 25.34 -2.81 0.60
CA VAL A 2 24.94 -1.55 1.29
C VAL A 2 24.28 -0.53 0.35
N THR A 3 24.82 -0.35 -0.86
CA THR A 3 24.26 0.58 -1.85
C THR A 3 22.83 0.23 -2.25
N LEU A 4 22.51 -1.06 -2.44
CA LEU A 4 21.16 -1.50 -2.80
C LEU A 4 20.16 -1.25 -1.67
N LEU A 5 20.57 -1.49 -0.42
CA LEU A 5 19.74 -1.22 0.75
C LEU A 5 19.45 0.28 0.91
N LEU A 6 20.45 1.13 0.68
CA LEU A 6 20.26 2.59 0.69
C LEU A 6 19.32 3.05 -0.42
N VAL A 7 19.47 2.49 -1.62
CA VAL A 7 18.55 2.81 -2.74
C VAL A 7 17.13 2.37 -2.38
N ALA A 8 16.93 1.17 -1.83
CA ALA A 8 15.61 0.69 -1.42
C ALA A 8 14.92 1.65 -0.45
N VAL A 9 15.63 2.14 0.58
CA VAL A 9 15.10 3.10 1.55
C VAL A 9 14.81 4.46 0.90
N LEU A 10 15.75 4.99 0.11
CA LEU A 10 15.62 6.32 -0.51
C LEU A 10 14.57 6.39 -1.61
N THR A 11 14.26 5.25 -2.20
CA THR A 11 13.24 5.10 -3.26
C THR A 11 12.04 4.30 -2.77
N ASN A 12 11.86 4.14 -1.45
CA ASN A 12 10.65 3.54 -0.93
C ASN A 12 9.48 4.48 -1.29
N PRO A 13 8.54 4.06 -2.15
CA PRO A 13 7.49 4.95 -2.61
C PRO A 13 6.65 5.42 -1.43
N SER A 14 6.05 6.59 -1.56
CA SER A 14 5.17 7.24 -0.60
C SER A 14 3.71 6.81 -0.76
N GLU A 15 2.86 7.24 0.16
CA GLU A 15 1.41 7.05 0.06
C GLU A 15 0.79 7.87 -1.08
N GLU A 16 1.30 9.09 -1.32
CA GLU A 16 0.89 9.92 -2.45
C GLU A 16 1.18 9.24 -3.79
N GLU A 17 2.39 8.70 -3.96
CA GLU A 17 2.75 7.92 -5.16
C GLU A 17 1.89 6.65 -5.32
N TYR A 18 1.43 6.07 -4.21
CA TYR A 18 0.51 4.94 -4.24
C TYR A 18 -0.87 5.36 -4.76
N LEU A 19 -1.42 6.46 -4.25
CA LEU A 19 -2.70 7.03 -4.69
C LEU A 19 -2.67 7.45 -6.16
N GLU A 20 -1.55 8.03 -6.62
CA GLU A 20 -1.33 8.35 -8.04
C GLU A 20 -1.33 7.09 -8.91
N MET A 21 -0.66 6.02 -8.47
CA MET A 21 -0.56 4.76 -9.20
C MET A 21 -1.92 4.07 -9.33
N THR A 22 -2.70 4.00 -8.25
CA THR A 22 -4.03 3.40 -8.29
C THR A 22 -5.06 4.29 -9.00
N GLY A 23 -4.69 5.54 -9.29
CA GLY A 23 -5.47 6.52 -10.01
C GLY A 23 -6.37 7.30 -9.06
N GLU A 24 -6.00 8.54 -8.75
CA GLU A 24 -6.95 9.51 -8.20
C GLU A 24 -7.95 9.97 -9.29
N PRO A 25 -9.28 9.82 -9.11
CA PRO A 25 -9.90 8.94 -8.13
C PRO A 25 -10.99 8.06 -8.78
N ILE A 26 -10.76 6.76 -8.75
CA ILE A 26 -11.86 5.80 -8.57
C ILE A 26 -12.55 6.06 -7.20
N TYR A 27 -11.90 6.84 -6.33
CA TYR A 27 -12.20 7.14 -4.93
C TYR A 27 -13.20 8.29 -4.68
N GLU A 28 -13.38 9.26 -5.59
CA GLU A 28 -14.44 10.29 -5.50
C GLU A 28 -15.82 9.67 -5.83
N LYS A 29 -15.84 8.44 -6.35
CA LYS A 29 -17.07 7.68 -6.65
C LYS A 29 -17.43 6.68 -5.56
N LEU A 30 -16.76 6.72 -4.40
CA LEU A 30 -17.29 6.02 -3.25
C LEU A 30 -18.70 6.57 -2.96
N PRO A 31 -19.69 5.71 -2.69
CA PRO A 31 -21.02 6.16 -2.32
C PRO A 31 -20.93 7.22 -1.20
N GLU A 32 -21.79 8.24 -1.24
CA GLU A 32 -21.78 9.30 -0.24
C GLU A 32 -21.71 8.74 1.18
N GLY A 33 -20.68 9.14 1.94
CA GLY A 33 -20.44 8.69 3.32
C GLY A 33 -19.42 7.56 3.48
N LEU A 34 -18.82 7.05 2.39
CA LEU A 34 -17.70 6.10 2.46
C LEU A 34 -16.36 6.82 2.24
N GLU A 35 -15.52 6.77 3.27
CA GLU A 35 -14.13 7.23 3.20
C GLU A 35 -13.22 6.02 2.92
N MET A 36 -12.24 6.22 2.03
CA MET A 36 -11.12 5.31 1.88
C MET A 36 -9.94 5.85 2.69
N GLU A 37 -9.29 4.95 3.42
CA GLU A 37 -7.99 5.20 4.02
C GLU A 37 -6.94 4.30 3.36
N VAL A 38 -5.68 4.72 3.38
CA VAL A 38 -4.56 3.84 2.99
C VAL A 38 -3.83 3.43 4.25
N GLU A 39 -3.84 2.14 4.53
CA GLU A 39 -3.01 1.58 5.57
C GLU A 39 -1.59 1.34 5.02
N ARG A 40 -0.61 1.95 5.68
CA ARG A 40 0.81 1.82 5.32
C ARG A 40 1.59 1.13 6.42
N VAL A 41 2.14 -0.04 6.12
CA VAL A 41 3.06 -0.76 7.00
C VAL A 41 4.50 -0.53 6.55
N ASN A 42 5.36 0.00 7.44
CA ASN A 42 6.77 0.23 7.14
C ASN A 42 7.64 -0.95 7.58
N LEU A 43 8.28 -1.61 6.62
CA LEU A 43 9.12 -2.80 6.82
C LEU A 43 10.61 -2.46 6.68
N PHE A 44 10.99 -1.25 7.10
CA PHE A 44 12.33 -0.64 7.04
C PHE A 44 12.85 -0.33 5.64
N LEU A 45 12.93 -1.34 4.77
CA LEU A 45 13.49 -1.21 3.41
C LEU A 45 12.42 -0.98 2.33
N PHE A 46 11.17 -1.29 2.66
CA PHE A 46 10.02 -1.23 1.79
C PHE A 46 8.76 -1.04 2.63
N SER A 47 7.64 -0.75 1.99
CA SER A 47 6.35 -0.58 2.65
C SER A 47 5.28 -1.43 1.99
N ALA A 48 4.28 -1.86 2.75
CA ALA A 48 3.05 -2.39 2.20
C ALA A 48 1.96 -1.32 2.28
N TYR A 49 1.11 -1.27 1.25
CA TYR A 49 0.02 -0.31 1.08
C TYR A 49 -1.26 -1.08 0.85
N THR A 50 -2.24 -0.90 1.72
CA THR A 50 -3.55 -1.53 1.60
C THR A 50 -4.63 -0.46 1.63
N PRO A 51 -5.49 -0.38 0.59
CA PRO A 51 -6.65 0.50 0.65
C PRO A 51 -7.69 -0.14 1.57
N VAL A 52 -8.23 0.65 2.50
CA VAL A 52 -9.30 0.27 3.42
C VAL A 52 -10.54 1.08 3.08
N VAL A 53 -11.64 0.40 2.75
CA VAL A 53 -12.92 1.04 2.39
C VAL A 53 -14.01 0.42 3.24
N ALA A 54 -14.79 1.21 3.97
CA ALA A 54 -15.84 0.69 4.86
C ALA A 54 -15.33 -0.29 5.94
N GLY A 55 -14.05 -0.23 6.30
CA GLY A 55 -13.41 -1.20 7.21
C GLY A 55 -12.94 -2.49 6.53
N GLU A 56 -13.03 -2.56 5.20
CA GLU A 56 -12.66 -3.73 4.41
C GLU A 56 -11.35 -3.51 3.65
N TYR A 57 -10.46 -4.50 3.72
CA TYR A 57 -9.15 -4.46 3.08
C TYR A 57 -9.23 -4.85 1.59
N GLY A 58 -8.74 -3.95 0.74
CA GLY A 58 -8.58 -4.18 -0.69
C GLY A 58 -7.28 -4.91 -1.04
N ILE A 59 -6.81 -4.69 -2.28
CA ILE A 59 -5.57 -5.29 -2.78
C ILE A 59 -4.36 -4.62 -2.12
N THR A 60 -3.52 -5.40 -1.45
CA THR A 60 -2.27 -4.96 -0.85
C THR A 60 -1.16 -4.93 -1.89
N HIS A 61 -0.41 -3.83 -1.91
CA HIS A 61 0.75 -3.63 -2.76
C HIS A 61 2.02 -3.46 -1.93
N LEU A 62 3.08 -4.15 -2.31
CA LEU A 62 4.43 -3.95 -1.80
C LEU A 62 5.11 -2.83 -2.60
N GLY A 63 5.41 -1.70 -1.95
CA GLY A 63 6.20 -0.60 -2.47
C GLY A 63 7.68 -0.82 -2.21
N ILE A 64 8.48 -0.95 -3.27
CA ILE A 64 9.95 -1.06 -3.19
C ILE A 64 10.58 -0.55 -4.50
N TYR A 65 11.71 0.14 -4.40
CA TYR A 65 12.43 0.68 -5.57
C TYR A 65 11.57 1.57 -6.49
N GLY A 66 10.72 2.42 -5.90
CA GLY A 66 9.82 3.32 -6.62
C GLY A 66 8.75 2.60 -7.43
N SER A 67 8.50 1.32 -7.14
CA SER A 67 7.54 0.47 -7.84
C SER A 67 6.62 -0.21 -6.86
N PHE A 68 5.42 -0.57 -7.32
CA PHE A 68 4.43 -1.29 -6.55
C PHE A 68 4.20 -2.68 -7.14
N PHE A 69 4.15 -3.69 -6.27
CA PHE A 69 3.90 -5.08 -6.64
C PHE A 69 2.70 -5.60 -5.85
N GLN A 70 1.66 -6.06 -6.52
CA GLN A 70 0.53 -6.70 -5.86
C GLN A 70 0.99 -7.96 -5.11
N ILE A 71 0.64 -8.07 -3.84
CA ILE A 71 1.01 -9.20 -2.97
C ILE A 71 -0.20 -9.89 -2.31
N SER A 72 -1.41 -9.37 -2.51
CA SER A 72 -2.66 -10.04 -2.16
C SER A 72 -3.61 -10.07 -3.36
N GLU A 73 -4.56 -11.01 -3.38
CA GLU A 73 -5.54 -11.11 -4.46
C GLU A 73 -6.74 -10.15 -4.29
N GLY A 74 -6.84 -9.47 -3.13
CA GLY A 74 -7.91 -8.54 -2.81
C GLY A 74 -9.28 -9.21 -2.76
N GLN A 75 -9.68 -9.63 -1.57
CA GLN A 75 -11.03 -10.08 -1.22
C GLN A 75 -11.07 -10.28 0.31
N PHE A 76 -10.76 -9.22 1.06
CA PHE A 76 -10.71 -9.23 2.53
C PHE A 76 -9.54 -10.02 3.18
N ASP A 77 -8.74 -10.74 2.39
CA ASP A 77 -7.52 -11.39 2.88
C ASP A 77 -6.35 -10.40 2.92
N TYR A 78 -6.29 -9.63 4.01
CA TYR A 78 -5.05 -8.96 4.40
C TYR A 78 -3.94 -10.01 4.55
N PRO A 79 -2.73 -9.81 3.99
CA PRO A 79 -1.67 -10.80 4.13
C PRO A 79 -1.35 -11.04 5.61
N GLY A 80 -1.67 -12.23 6.14
CA GLY A 80 -1.56 -12.50 7.59
C GLY A 80 -0.15 -12.31 8.18
N TRP A 81 0.90 -12.35 7.34
CA TRP A 81 2.25 -12.04 7.80
C TRP A 81 2.46 -10.54 8.10
N LEU A 82 1.65 -9.65 7.53
CA LEU A 82 1.67 -8.21 7.81
C LEU A 82 1.00 -7.86 9.15
N GLU A 83 0.13 -8.71 9.71
CA GLU A 83 -0.50 -8.47 11.03
C GLU A 83 0.53 -8.37 12.16
N VAL A 84 1.73 -8.92 11.97
CA VAL A 84 2.84 -8.82 12.93
C VAL A 84 3.44 -7.42 12.99
N PHE A 85 3.20 -6.59 11.99
CA PHE A 85 3.88 -5.29 11.77
C PHE A 85 2.94 -4.08 11.83
N ASN A 86 1.64 -4.32 11.94
CA ASN A 86 0.58 -3.31 12.01
C ASN A 86 0.22 -3.01 13.47
#